data_AF-A0A3M2SNJ9-F1
#
_entry.id   AF-A0A3M2SNJ9-F1
#
_cell.length_a   1.000
_cell.length_b   1.000
_cell.length_c   1.000
_cell.angle_alpha   90.00
_cell.angle_beta   90.00
_cell.angle_gamma   90.00
#
_symmetry.space_group_name_H-M   'P 1'
#
loop_
_entity.id
_entity.type
_entity.pdbx_description
1 polymer ?
#
loop_
_entity_poly.entity_id
_entity_poly.type
_entity_poly.pdbx_seq_one_letter_code
_entity_poly.pdbx_strand_id
1 'polypeptide(L)'
;MRNQLVALSERTSTLSADHVAAVSRLQLRPIVLGIETKEPSQSFSAAEVQMGVWHTAQWAFLRRTISMLSGSTGEMLCDDECEDQAEKALSELAFIPGIIVHGHRWFFVLSTRGESKKMLLWTEYEFGDTLSIRGIYQVVAELRVLTSWAETTFMPWFQRTVLAHVKT
;
A
#
# COMPACT_ATOMS: atom_id res chain seq x y z
N MET A 1 2.08 7.60 -17.61
CA MET A 1 1.55 7.44 -16.24
C MET A 1 0.15 8.02 -16.05
N ARG A 2 -0.11 9.33 -16.19
CA ARG A 2 -1.44 9.91 -15.89
C ARG A 2 -2.60 9.27 -16.67
N ASN A 3 -2.47 9.11 -17.99
CA ASN A 3 -3.54 8.49 -18.81
C ASN A 3 -3.81 7.03 -18.39
N GLN A 4 -2.76 6.27 -18.05
CA GLN A 4 -2.90 4.90 -17.55
C GLN A 4 -3.59 4.86 -16.18
N LEU A 5 -3.35 5.85 -15.30
CA LEU A 5 -4.04 5.96 -14.02
C LEU A 5 -5.52 6.30 -14.20
N VAL A 6 -5.87 7.15 -15.18
CA VAL A 6 -7.26 7.45 -15.54
C VAL A 6 -7.94 6.18 -16.05
N ALA A 7 -7.35 5.52 -17.05
CA ALA A 7 -7.89 4.29 -17.61
C ALA A 7 -7.98 3.16 -16.56
N LEU A 8 -7.04 3.09 -15.61
CA LEU A 8 -7.15 2.18 -14.47
C LEU A 8 -8.36 2.55 -13.60
N SER A 9 -8.47 3.81 -13.19
CA SER A 9 -9.54 4.28 -12.30
C SER A 9 -10.94 4.01 -12.87
N GLU A 10 -11.13 4.15 -14.17
CA GLU A 10 -12.40 3.86 -14.86
C GLU A 10 -12.79 2.38 -14.81
N ARG A 11 -11.83 1.48 -14.55
CA ARG A 11 -12.02 0.04 -14.43
C ARG A 11 -12.17 -0.44 -12.99
N THR A 12 -11.99 0.44 -12.00
CA THR A 12 -12.15 0.10 -10.58
C THR A 12 -13.50 0.57 -10.05
N SER A 13 -14.06 -0.15 -9.08
CA SER A 13 -15.35 0.22 -8.46
C SER A 13 -15.29 1.53 -7.66
N THR A 14 -14.08 2.00 -7.32
CA THR A 14 -13.85 3.21 -6.53
C THR A 14 -13.63 4.45 -7.38
N LEU A 15 -13.56 4.30 -8.72
CA LEU A 15 -13.13 5.35 -9.64
C LEU A 15 -11.80 5.97 -9.20
N SER A 16 -10.89 5.10 -8.75
CA SER A 16 -9.62 5.44 -8.12
C SER A 16 -8.55 4.41 -8.50
N ALA A 17 -7.31 4.87 -8.61
CA ALA A 17 -6.12 4.04 -8.73
C ALA A 17 -5.69 3.42 -7.38
N ASP A 18 -6.54 3.56 -6.35
CA ASP A 18 -6.29 3.11 -4.98
C ASP A 18 -7.53 2.48 -4.32
N HIS A 19 -7.27 1.87 -3.16
CA HIS A 19 -8.26 1.30 -2.25
C HIS A 19 -9.13 2.34 -1.52
N VAL A 20 -8.85 3.64 -1.69
CA VAL A 20 -9.63 4.74 -1.11
C VAL A 20 -10.54 5.36 -2.18
N ALA A 21 -11.85 5.36 -1.90
CA ALA A 21 -12.86 5.99 -2.76
C ALA A 21 -13.15 7.43 -2.34
N ALA A 22 -13.77 8.20 -3.25
CA ALA A 22 -14.40 9.50 -2.97
C ALA A 22 -13.46 10.65 -2.52
N VAL A 23 -12.16 10.58 -2.82
CA VAL A 23 -11.21 11.70 -2.62
C VAL A 23 -10.64 12.13 -3.97
N SER A 24 -11.31 13.08 -4.64
CA SER A 24 -11.00 13.49 -6.02
C SER A 24 -9.54 13.89 -6.27
N ARG A 25 -8.85 14.45 -5.25
CA ARG A 25 -7.44 14.84 -5.36
C ARG A 25 -6.45 13.67 -5.29
N LEU A 26 -6.89 12.52 -4.76
CA LEU A 26 -6.07 11.33 -4.56
C LEU A 26 -6.41 10.18 -5.52
N GLN A 27 -7.53 10.25 -6.24
CA GLN A 27 -7.98 9.19 -7.15
C GLN A 27 -6.94 8.73 -8.17
N LEU A 28 -5.98 9.60 -8.56
CA LEU A 28 -4.93 9.27 -9.51
C LEU A 28 -3.53 9.32 -8.86
N ARG A 29 -3.45 9.10 -7.55
CA ARG A 29 -2.20 9.19 -6.77
C ARG A 29 -2.02 7.94 -5.91
N PRO A 30 -1.40 6.88 -6.47
CA PRO A 30 -1.14 5.63 -5.76
C PRO A 30 -0.61 5.88 -4.35
N ILE A 31 -1.31 5.35 -3.35
CA ILE A 31 -0.95 5.46 -1.94
C ILE A 31 0.16 4.45 -1.66
N VAL A 32 1.34 4.95 -1.34
CA VAL A 32 2.54 4.14 -1.06
C VAL A 32 2.81 3.96 0.44
N LEU A 33 2.19 4.80 1.27
CA LEU A 33 2.41 4.87 2.71
C LEU A 33 1.16 5.42 3.39
N GLY A 34 0.65 4.71 4.40
CA GLY A 34 -0.38 5.20 5.31
C GLY A 34 0.24 5.78 6.60
N ILE A 35 -0.30 6.90 7.11
CA ILE A 35 0.11 7.46 8.41
C ILE A 35 -1.12 7.58 9.29
N GLU A 36 -1.13 6.83 10.39
CA GLU A 36 -2.16 6.90 11.41
C GLU A 36 -1.66 7.71 12.60
N THR A 37 -2.47 8.66 13.07
CA THR A 37 -2.11 9.53 14.21
C THR A 37 -3.09 9.30 15.36
N LYS A 38 -2.56 9.04 16.55
CA LYS A 38 -3.33 8.94 17.80
C LYS A 38 -2.84 9.94 18.83
N GLU A 39 -3.79 10.51 19.56
CA GLU A 39 -3.48 11.29 20.75
C GLU A 39 -2.84 10.42 21.83
N PRO A 40 -2.03 10.98 22.75
CA PRO A 40 -1.37 10.20 23.82
C PRO A 40 -2.34 9.39 24.69
N SER A 41 -3.57 9.89 24.86
CA SER A 41 -4.63 9.28 25.66
C SER A 41 -5.34 8.11 24.96
N GLN A 42 -5.18 7.97 23.65
CA GLN A 42 -5.85 6.95 22.85
C GLN A 42 -5.05 5.64 22.83
N SER A 43 -5.74 4.54 22.57
CA SER A 43 -5.10 3.22 22.51
C SER A 43 -4.21 3.07 21.29
N PHE A 44 -2.96 2.64 21.51
CA PHE A 44 -2.05 2.24 20.44
C PHE A 44 -2.63 1.06 19.65
N SER A 45 -3.25 0.08 20.32
CA SER A 45 -3.85 -1.08 19.64
C SER A 45 -4.98 -0.71 18.68
N ALA A 46 -5.68 0.41 18.93
CA ALA A 46 -6.68 0.91 17.99
C ALA A 46 -6.04 1.43 16.69
N ALA A 47 -4.82 2.01 16.77
CA ALA A 47 -4.07 2.39 15.58
C ALA A 47 -3.59 1.18 14.79
N GLU A 48 -3.15 0.12 15.48
CA GLU A 48 -2.73 -1.13 14.84
C GLU A 48 -3.89 -1.78 14.07
N VAL A 49 -5.08 -1.84 14.68
CA VAL A 49 -6.30 -2.33 14.02
C VAL A 49 -6.64 -1.48 12.80
N GLN A 50 -6.58 -0.16 12.93
CA GLN A 50 -6.86 0.75 11.82
C GLN A 50 -5.87 0.59 10.66
N MET A 51 -4.58 0.48 10.96
CA MET A 51 -3.54 0.20 9.96
C MET A 51 -3.77 -1.15 9.29
N GLY A 52 -4.13 -2.17 10.06
CA GLY A 52 -4.48 -3.49 9.53
C GLY A 52 -5.65 -3.43 8.54
N VAL A 53 -6.69 -2.64 8.83
CA VAL A 53 -7.81 -2.42 7.89
C VAL A 53 -7.34 -1.76 6.60
N TRP A 54 -6.54 -0.70 6.70
CA TRP A 54 -6.01 0.02 5.52
C TRP A 54 -5.13 -0.87 4.65
N HIS A 55 -4.14 -1.53 5.25
CA HIS A 55 -3.28 -2.45 4.51
C HIS A 55 -4.08 -3.62 3.90
N THR A 56 -5.10 -4.15 4.61
CA THR A 56 -5.96 -5.22 4.07
C THR A 56 -6.70 -4.75 2.83
N ALA A 57 -7.29 -3.56 2.89
CA ALA A 57 -7.97 -2.95 1.75
C ALA A 57 -7.02 -2.71 0.57
N GLN A 58 -5.80 -2.25 0.84
CA GLN A 58 -4.78 -2.03 -0.17
C GLN A 58 -4.35 -3.33 -0.87
N TRP A 59 -4.03 -4.37 -0.09
CA TRP A 59 -3.72 -5.69 -0.64
C TRP A 59 -4.87 -6.26 -1.47
N ALA A 60 -6.11 -6.13 -0.98
CA ALA A 60 -7.30 -6.60 -1.71
C ALA A 60 -7.51 -5.84 -3.02
N PHE A 61 -7.29 -4.52 -3.02
CA PHE A 61 -7.36 -3.69 -4.21
C PHE A 61 -6.31 -4.10 -5.25
N LEU A 62 -5.05 -4.24 -4.84
CA LEU A 62 -3.95 -4.65 -5.73
C LEU A 62 -4.23 -6.02 -6.34
N ARG A 63 -4.61 -7.00 -5.51
CA ARG A 63 -4.97 -8.34 -5.98
C ARG A 63 -6.07 -8.29 -7.04
N ARG A 64 -7.21 -7.67 -6.70
CA ARG A 64 -8.36 -7.59 -7.60
C ARG A 64 -7.99 -6.91 -8.91
N THR A 65 -7.22 -5.84 -8.84
CA THR A 65 -6.76 -5.10 -10.01
C THR A 65 -5.90 -5.97 -10.90
N ILE A 66 -4.90 -6.67 -10.35
CA ILE A 66 -4.02 -7.54 -11.14
C ILE A 66 -4.83 -8.67 -11.79
N SER A 67 -5.70 -9.36 -11.05
CA SER A 67 -6.55 -10.42 -11.61
C SER A 67 -7.44 -9.91 -12.75
N MET A 68 -8.08 -8.74 -12.59
CA MET A 68 -8.93 -8.14 -13.63
C MET A 68 -8.15 -7.75 -14.89
N LEU A 69 -6.90 -7.32 -14.74
CA LEU A 69 -6.06 -6.91 -15.87
C LEU A 69 -5.51 -8.13 -16.63
N SER A 70 -5.11 -9.19 -15.93
CA SER A 70 -4.63 -10.44 -16.53
C SER A 70 -5.66 -11.07 -17.47
N GLY A 71 -6.94 -11.12 -17.09
CA GLY A 71 -8.02 -11.65 -17.94
C GLY A 71 -8.34 -10.81 -19.18
N SER A 72 -7.85 -9.56 -19.26
CA SER A 72 -8.07 -8.69 -20.44
C SER A 72 -7.01 -8.81 -21.54
N THR A 73 -6.03 -9.69 -21.33
CA THR A 73 -4.88 -9.90 -22.23
C THR A 73 -5.21 -10.80 -23.44
N GLY A 74 -6.44 -11.31 -23.54
CA GLY A 74 -6.91 -12.10 -24.69
C GLY A 74 -6.67 -13.60 -24.57
N GLU A 75 -5.91 -14.02 -23.55
CA GLU A 75 -5.81 -15.41 -23.11
C GLU A 75 -6.97 -15.72 -22.15
N MET A 76 -7.80 -16.71 -22.49
CA MET A 76 -8.81 -17.24 -21.57
C MET A 76 -8.10 -18.06 -20.50
N LEU A 77 -7.71 -17.41 -19.42
CA LEU A 77 -7.30 -18.07 -18.18
C LEU A 77 -8.55 -18.43 -17.38
N CYS A 78 -8.52 -19.57 -16.69
CA CYS A 78 -9.55 -19.87 -15.70
C CYS A 78 -9.41 -18.93 -14.49
N ASP A 79 -10.46 -18.81 -13.68
CA ASP A 79 -10.44 -17.94 -12.49
C ASP A 79 -9.28 -18.29 -11.53
N ASP A 80 -8.94 -19.58 -11.42
CA ASP A 80 -7.87 -20.10 -10.55
C ASP A 80 -6.47 -19.66 -11.02
N GLU A 81 -6.19 -19.73 -12.33
CA GLU A 81 -4.93 -19.29 -12.93
C GLU A 81 -4.76 -17.76 -12.82
N CYS A 82 -5.85 -16.99 -12.97
CA CYS A 82 -5.84 -15.54 -12.75
C CYS A 82 -5.52 -15.16 -11.30
N GLU A 83 -6.02 -15.93 -10.33
CA GLU A 83 -5.72 -15.71 -8.92
C GLU A 83 -4.27 -16.02 -8.60
N ASP A 84 -3.73 -17.15 -9.06
CA ASP A 84 -2.35 -17.54 -8.77
C ASP A 84 -1.33 -16.59 -9.42
N GLN A 85 -1.60 -16.09 -10.63
CA GLN A 85 -0.76 -15.07 -11.25
C GLN A 85 -0.79 -13.76 -10.45
N ALA A 86 -1.95 -13.38 -9.91
CA ALA A 86 -2.04 -12.19 -9.05
C ALA A 86 -1.27 -12.38 -7.74
N GLU A 87 -1.38 -13.54 -7.10
CA GLU A 87 -0.63 -13.85 -5.87
C GLU A 87 0.89 -13.87 -6.12
N LYS A 88 1.33 -14.42 -7.26
CA LYS A 88 2.74 -14.38 -7.67
C LYS A 88 3.24 -12.94 -7.88
N ALA A 89 2.45 -12.11 -8.54
CA ALA A 89 2.81 -10.71 -8.74
C ALA A 89 2.86 -9.91 -7.42
N LEU A 90 1.99 -10.25 -6.47
CA LEU A 90 1.97 -9.65 -5.13
C LEU A 90 3.14 -10.15 -4.26
N SER A 91 3.61 -11.38 -4.43
CA SER A 91 4.75 -11.89 -3.66
C SER A 91 6.07 -11.21 -4.04
N GLU A 92 6.16 -10.61 -5.23
CA GLU A 92 7.27 -9.71 -5.60
C GLU A 92 7.26 -8.41 -4.78
N LEU A 93 6.08 -7.97 -4.31
CA LEU A 93 5.98 -6.83 -3.41
C LEU A 93 6.20 -7.32 -1.97
N ALA A 94 7.43 -7.15 -1.47
CA ALA A 94 7.84 -7.68 -0.17
C ALA A 94 6.92 -7.25 0.99
N PHE A 95 6.51 -5.97 1.02
CA PHE A 95 5.65 -5.43 2.07
C PHE A 95 4.92 -4.15 1.64
N ILE A 96 3.89 -3.77 2.41
CA ILE A 96 3.27 -2.43 2.40
C ILE A 96 3.59 -1.74 3.72
N PRO A 97 4.24 -0.55 3.71
CA PRO A 97 4.60 0.18 4.90
C PRO A 97 3.46 1.08 5.41
N GLY A 98 3.50 1.34 6.70
CA GLY A 98 2.70 2.34 7.38
C GLY A 98 3.52 3.00 8.50
N ILE A 99 3.01 4.12 9.01
CA ILE A 99 3.53 4.79 10.19
C ILE A 99 2.39 4.97 11.18
N ILE A 100 2.66 4.69 12.45
CA ILE A 100 1.79 5.09 13.55
C ILE A 100 2.51 6.19 14.33
N VAL A 101 1.85 7.33 14.49
CA VAL A 101 2.30 8.41 15.38
C VAL A 101 1.41 8.39 16.61
N HIS A 102 1.98 8.08 17.78
CA HIS A 102 1.25 8.04 19.04
C HIS A 102 1.82 9.08 20.00
N GLY A 103 1.11 10.20 20.13
CA GLY A 103 1.64 11.37 20.81
C GLY A 103 2.89 11.90 20.11
N HIS A 104 4.04 11.76 20.76
CA HIS A 104 5.34 12.20 20.24
C HIS A 104 6.18 11.05 19.65
N ARG A 105 5.73 9.80 19.78
CA ARG A 105 6.47 8.60 19.37
C ARG A 105 6.06 8.18 17.95
N TRP A 106 7.04 7.76 17.15
CA TRP A 106 6.86 7.38 15.75
C TRP A 106 7.26 5.92 15.54
N PHE A 107 6.32 5.13 15.03
CA PHE A 107 6.47 3.70 14.84
C PHE A 107 6.33 3.36 13.37
N PHE A 108 7.25 2.54 12.88
CA PHE A 108 7.15 1.90 11.59
C PHE A 108 6.35 0.61 11.76
N VAL A 109 5.39 0.43 10.87
CA VAL A 109 4.59 -0.78 10.79
C VAL A 109 4.60 -1.25 9.36
N LEU A 110 4.57 -2.55 9.14
CA LEU A 110 4.55 -3.09 7.78
C LEU A 110 3.63 -4.29 7.72
N SER A 111 3.04 -4.52 6.57
CA SER A 111 2.32 -5.75 6.31
C SER A 111 3.00 -6.56 5.24
N THR A 112 3.13 -7.86 5.47
CA THR A 112 3.60 -8.82 4.46
C THR A 112 2.47 -9.75 4.07
N ARG A 113 2.61 -10.39 2.92
CA ARG A 113 1.70 -11.44 2.46
C ARG A 113 2.44 -12.76 2.55
N GLY A 114 2.01 -13.64 3.45
CA GLY A 114 2.63 -14.95 3.66
C GLY A 114 2.13 -16.00 2.67
N GLU A 115 2.74 -17.19 2.68
CA GLU A 115 2.40 -18.34 1.81
C GLU A 115 0.93 -18.75 1.90
N SER A 116 0.28 -18.50 3.05
CA SER A 116 -1.14 -18.78 3.27
C SER A 116 -2.11 -17.78 2.61
N LYS A 117 -1.62 -16.89 1.73
CA LYS A 117 -2.36 -15.77 1.11
C LYS A 117 -2.97 -14.79 2.14
N LYS A 118 -2.64 -14.94 3.43
CA LYS A 118 -3.06 -14.06 4.53
C LYS A 118 -2.05 -12.95 4.73
N MET A 119 -2.57 -11.77 5.05
CA MET A 119 -1.74 -10.65 5.46
C MET A 119 -1.35 -10.78 6.93
N LEU A 120 -0.07 -10.54 7.21
CA LEU A 120 0.48 -10.41 8.55
C LEU A 120 0.88 -8.95 8.75
N LEU A 121 0.38 -8.33 9.82
CA LEU A 121 0.81 -7.00 10.24
C LEU A 121 1.90 -7.13 11.29
N TRP A 122 3.04 -6.50 11.03
CA TRP A 122 4.17 -6.39 11.93
C TRP A 122 4.15 -4.99 12.52
N THR A 123 4.07 -4.94 13.85
CA THR A 123 4.02 -3.70 14.60
C THR A 123 5.23 -3.61 15.54
N GLU A 124 5.32 -2.53 16.32
CA GLU A 124 6.30 -2.37 17.43
C GLU A 124 7.72 -1.87 17.08
N TYR A 125 7.98 -1.35 15.88
CA TYR A 125 9.28 -0.71 15.59
C TYR A 125 9.22 0.82 15.80
N GLU A 126 9.56 1.30 17.00
CA GLU A 126 9.76 2.74 17.24
C GLU A 126 11.08 3.20 16.62
N PHE A 127 11.01 4.18 15.71
CA PHE A 127 12.19 4.69 15.02
C PHE A 127 12.60 6.11 15.43
N GLY A 128 11.73 6.83 16.13
CA GLY A 128 12.05 8.15 16.62
C GLY A 128 10.93 8.80 17.43
N ASP A 129 11.25 9.98 17.95
CA ASP A 129 10.34 10.80 18.75
C ASP A 129 10.46 12.28 18.38
N THR A 130 9.47 13.09 18.77
CA THR A 130 9.49 14.55 18.59
C THR A 130 9.81 15.32 19.87
N LEU A 131 10.32 14.65 20.92
CA LEU A 131 10.75 15.28 22.16
C LEU A 131 12.23 15.65 22.17
N SER A 132 13.03 14.98 21.35
CA SER A 132 14.47 15.21 21.25
C SER A 132 14.88 15.63 19.84
N ILE A 133 15.90 16.48 19.73
CA ILE A 133 16.48 16.87 18.42
C ILE A 133 16.93 15.62 17.66
N ARG A 134 17.54 14.65 18.36
CA ARG A 134 17.96 13.37 17.78
C ARG A 134 16.76 12.59 17.22
N GLY A 135 15.70 12.45 18.01
CA GLY A 135 14.47 11.77 17.60
C GLY A 135 13.88 12.41 16.34
N ILE A 136 13.83 13.75 16.28
CA ILE A 136 13.34 14.48 15.11
C ILE A 136 14.19 14.14 13.87
N TYR A 137 15.52 14.11 14.00
CA TYR A 137 16.39 13.72 12.89
C TYR A 137 16.20 12.26 12.46
N GLN A 138 15.95 11.34 13.39
CA GLN A 138 15.61 9.96 13.06
C GLN A 138 14.29 9.90 12.29
N VAL A 139 13.27 10.65 12.72
CA VAL A 139 11.98 10.72 12.03
C VAL A 139 12.16 11.19 10.58
N VAL A 140 12.89 12.29 10.38
CA VAL A 140 13.17 12.82 9.04
C VAL A 140 14.00 11.83 8.19
N ALA A 141 14.98 11.15 8.78
CA ALA A 141 15.79 10.17 8.09
C ALA A 141 14.95 8.99 7.58
N GLU A 142 14.11 8.41 8.44
CA GLU A 142 13.26 7.28 8.06
C GLU A 142 12.19 7.67 7.03
N LEU A 143 11.58 8.85 7.13
CA LEU A 143 10.66 9.35 6.09
C LEU A 143 11.35 9.46 4.72
N ARG A 144 12.62 9.85 4.68
CA ARG A 144 13.42 9.87 3.43
C ARG A 144 13.72 8.46 2.92
N VAL A 145 14.04 7.52 3.80
CA VAL A 145 14.23 6.10 3.43
C VAL A 145 12.95 5.54 2.82
N LEU A 146 11.79 5.78 3.43
CA LEU A 146 10.50 5.34 2.91
C LEU A 146 10.12 6.03 1.59
N THR A 147 10.46 7.30 1.43
CA THR A 147 10.27 8.02 0.15
C THR A 147 11.14 7.39 -0.93
N SER A 148 12.41 7.13 -0.65
CA SER A 148 13.30 6.42 -1.57
C SER A 148 12.75 5.04 -1.92
N TRP A 149 12.30 4.26 -0.94
CA TRP A 149 11.69 2.95 -1.19
C TRP A 149 10.44 3.05 -2.08
N ALA A 150 9.58 4.06 -1.86
CA ALA A 150 8.41 4.26 -2.70
C ALA A 150 8.80 4.54 -4.15
N GLU A 151 9.83 5.36 -4.38
CA GLU A 151 10.31 5.75 -5.70
C GLU A 151 11.09 4.65 -6.42
N THR A 152 11.90 3.87 -5.69
CA THR A 152 12.81 2.88 -6.29
C THR A 152 12.24 1.47 -6.30
N THR A 153 11.24 1.18 -5.46
CA THR A 153 10.69 -0.17 -5.29
C THR A 153 9.21 -0.22 -5.61
N PHE A 154 8.37 0.50 -4.85
CA PHE A 154 6.91 0.39 -5.00
C PHE A 154 6.42 0.91 -6.35
N MET A 155 6.79 2.13 -6.73
CA MET A 155 6.29 2.76 -7.95
C MET A 155 6.75 2.02 -9.22
N PRO A 156 8.02 1.59 -9.36
CA PRO A 156 8.44 0.75 -10.48
C PRO A 156 7.72 -0.59 -10.55
N TRP A 157 7.48 -1.23 -9.40
CA TRP A 157 6.66 -2.45 -9.34
C TRP A 157 5.22 -2.16 -9.78
N PHE A 158 4.58 -1.12 -9.25
CA PHE A 158 3.21 -0.74 -9.60
C PHE A 158 3.06 -0.42 -11.08
N GLN A 159 4.02 0.30 -11.67
CA GLN A 159 4.02 0.60 -13.10
C GLN A 159 4.11 -0.66 -13.96
N ARG A 160 5.03 -1.58 -13.63
CA ARG A 160 5.26 -2.82 -14.39
C ARG A 160 4.12 -3.82 -14.25
N THR A 161 3.60 -3.97 -13.04
CA THR A 161 2.64 -5.02 -12.71
C THR A 161 1.21 -4.56 -12.91
N VAL A 162 0.89 -3.34 -12.48
CA VAL A 162 -0.48 -2.80 -12.53
C VAL A 162 -0.70 -1.97 -13.78
N LEU A 163 0.14 -0.97 -14.07
CA LEU A 163 -0.15 -0.02 -15.16
C LEU A 163 0.19 -0.54 -16.57
N ALA A 164 1.17 -1.44 -16.72
CA ALA A 164 1.58 -1.95 -18.03
C ALA A 164 0.46 -2.70 -18.77
N HIS A 165 -0.48 -3.28 -18.03
CA HIS A 165 -1.60 -4.07 -18.55
C HIS A 165 -2.87 -3.23 -18.78
N VAL A 166 -2.81 -1.91 -18.55
CA VAL A 166 -3.92 -0.99 -18.80
C VAL A 166 -3.86 -0.53 -20.25
N LYS A 167 -4.77 -1.03 -21.09
CA LYS A 167 -4.96 -0.54 -22.47
C LYS A 167 -5.48 0.91 -22.39
N THR A 168 -4.75 1.85 -22.97
CA THR A 168 -5.14 3.26 -23.14
C THR A 168 -5.74 3.51 -24.50
#